data_AF-A0A419GRA6-F1
#
_entry.id   AF-A0A419GRA6-F1
#
_cell.length_a   1.000
_cell.length_b   1.000
_cell.length_c   1.000
_cell.angle_alpha   90.00
_cell.angle_beta   90.00
_cell.angle_gamma   90.00
#
_symmetry.space_group_name_H-M   'P 1'
#
loop_
_entity.id
_entity.type
_entity.pdbx_description
1 polymer ?
#
loop_
_entity_poly.entity_id
_entity_poly.type
_entity_poly.pdbx_seq_one_letter_code
_entity_poly.pdbx_strand_id
1 'polypeptide(L)'
;MGEDKLKEGTKYDTGKQQWYGLPLEILEPLATVCAAGELKYETWNCMKPFKDGDRRFYDAQMRHTQACQMDPLAIDQEIKEKYGVEVYHSAQVAWNALFRLYHALKAQKGEEHGNR
;
A
#
# COMPACT_ATOMS: atom_id res chain seq x y z
N MET A 1 -13.29 47.81 23.57
CA MET A 1 -12.66 46.48 23.71
C MET A 1 -12.14 46.11 22.33
N GLY A 2 -10.82 46.10 22.15
CA GLY A 2 -10.21 45.80 20.86
C GLY A 2 -10.26 44.31 20.58
N GLU A 3 -10.75 43.92 19.40
CA GLU A 3 -10.57 42.57 18.89
C GLU A 3 -9.09 42.36 18.64
N ASP A 4 -8.48 41.51 19.46
CA ASP A 4 -7.14 40.99 19.20
C ASP A 4 -7.25 40.12 17.95
N LYS A 5 -6.92 40.69 16.78
CA LYS A 5 -6.90 39.94 15.52
C LYS A 5 -5.83 38.86 15.66
N LEU A 6 -6.27 37.63 15.92
CA LEU A 6 -5.44 36.43 15.89
C LEU A 6 -4.58 36.49 14.62
N LYS A 7 -3.27 36.69 14.80
CA LYS A 7 -2.32 36.65 13.69
C LYS A 7 -2.29 35.21 13.17
N GLU A 8 -2.87 35.01 12.00
CA GLU A 8 -2.84 33.74 11.31
C GLU A 8 -1.38 33.27 11.11
N GLY A 9 -1.12 32.01 11.42
CA GLY A 9 0.21 31.42 11.24
C GLY A 9 0.51 31.18 9.76
N THR A 10 1.77 31.40 9.35
CA THR A 10 2.20 31.13 7.97
C THR A 10 2.51 29.64 7.79
N LYS A 11 1.93 29.01 6.77
CA LYS A 11 2.25 27.64 6.35
C LYS A 11 2.50 27.58 4.84
N TYR A 12 3.57 26.90 4.43
CA TYR A 12 3.95 26.71 3.03
C TYR A 12 3.65 25.28 2.58
N ASP A 13 2.42 25.00 2.18
CA ASP A 13 1.98 23.68 1.71
C ASP A 13 1.41 23.67 0.29
N THR A 14 1.53 24.79 -0.44
CA THR A 14 1.29 24.86 -1.88
C THR A 14 2.12 23.83 -2.64
N GLY A 15 1.46 22.99 -3.44
CA GLY A 15 2.09 21.92 -4.21
C GLY A 15 2.47 20.66 -3.40
N LYS A 16 2.23 20.63 -2.08
CA LYS A 16 2.48 19.43 -1.25
C LYS A 16 1.26 18.52 -1.23
N GLN A 17 1.49 17.22 -1.01
CA GLN A 17 0.44 16.21 -0.86
C GLN A 17 -0.50 16.58 0.30
N GLN A 18 -1.80 16.68 -0.01
CA GLN A 18 -2.83 17.02 0.97
C GLN A 18 -3.36 15.74 1.63
N TRP A 19 -2.78 15.37 2.77
CA TRP A 19 -3.13 14.14 3.48
C TRP A 19 -4.51 14.20 4.17
N TYR A 20 -5.00 15.40 4.48
CA TYR A 20 -6.29 15.58 5.17
C TYR A 20 -7.48 15.01 4.39
N GLY A 21 -7.38 14.95 3.06
CA GLY A 21 -8.44 14.39 2.20
C GLY A 21 -8.46 12.87 2.14
N LEU A 22 -7.59 12.16 2.87
CA LEU A 22 -7.53 10.70 2.83
C LEU A 22 -8.49 10.09 3.85
N PRO A 23 -9.57 9.41 3.42
CA PRO A 23 -10.44 8.69 4.33
C PRO A 23 -9.73 7.44 4.87
N LEU A 24 -9.30 7.48 6.13
CA LEU A 24 -8.53 6.40 6.75
C LEU A 24 -9.29 5.07 6.77
N GLU A 25 -10.62 5.10 6.89
CA GLU A 25 -11.49 3.91 6.82
C GLU A 25 -11.30 3.13 5.50
N ILE A 26 -11.09 3.83 4.38
CA ILE A 26 -10.84 3.18 3.08
C ILE A 26 -9.41 2.61 3.00
N LEU A 27 -8.47 3.18 3.76
CA LEU A 27 -7.07 2.77 3.77
C LEU A 27 -6.77 1.67 4.80
N GLU A 28 -7.62 1.48 5.79
CA GLU A 28 -7.43 0.50 6.86
C GLU A 28 -7.26 -0.95 6.36
N PRO A 29 -8.02 -1.43 5.35
CA PRO A 29 -7.77 -2.75 4.77
C PRO A 29 -6.38 -2.86 4.13
N LEU A 30 -5.90 -1.80 3.47
CA LEU A 30 -4.56 -1.76 2.87
C LEU A 30 -3.47 -1.75 3.94
N ALA A 31 -3.67 -1.01 5.04
CA ALA A 31 -2.77 -1.02 6.19
C ALA A 31 -2.67 -2.41 6.83
N THR A 32 -3.79 -3.14 6.88
CA THR A 32 -3.84 -4.53 7.39
C THR A 32 -3.02 -5.49 6.52
N VAL A 33 -3.02 -5.33 5.19
CA VAL A 33 -2.13 -6.10 4.28
C VAL A 33 -0.67 -5.86 4.62
N CYS A 34 -0.27 -4.60 4.86
CA CYS A 34 1.10 -4.28 5.24
C CYS A 34 1.49 -4.94 6.58
N ALA A 35 0.64 -4.84 7.60
CA ALA A 35 0.88 -5.45 8.90
C ALA A 35 0.99 -6.99 8.81
N ALA A 36 0.11 -7.64 8.05
CA ALA A 36 0.20 -9.08 7.78
C ALA A 36 1.49 -9.44 7.02
N GLY A 37 1.93 -8.59 6.10
CA GLY A 37 3.20 -8.73 5.40
C GLY A 37 4.42 -8.70 6.34
N GLU A 38 4.40 -7.88 7.39
CA GLU A 38 5.48 -7.86 8.40
C GLU A 38 5.50 -9.11 9.27
N LEU A 39 4.35 -9.72 9.56
CA LEU A 39 4.28 -11.00 10.28
C LEU A 39 4.77 -12.17 9.42
N LYS A 40 4.46 -12.15 8.12
CA LYS A 40 4.84 -13.21 7.16
C LYS A 40 6.30 -13.10 6.71
N TYR A 41 6.81 -11.88 6.63
CA TYR A 41 8.14 -11.57 6.15
C TYR A 41 8.90 -10.76 7.21
N GLU A 42 9.63 -9.74 6.79
CA GLU A 42 10.30 -8.77 7.67
C GLU A 42 9.73 -7.37 7.41
N THR A 43 9.96 -6.46 8.37
CA THR A 43 9.59 -5.05 8.25
C THR A 43 10.09 -4.46 6.93
N TRP A 44 9.19 -3.81 6.20
CA TRP A 44 9.45 -3.17 4.90
C TRP A 44 10.05 -4.09 3.82
N ASN A 45 9.86 -5.42 3.92
CA ASN A 45 10.28 -6.36 2.86
C ASN A 45 9.78 -5.92 1.47
N CYS A 46 8.55 -5.41 1.41
CA CYS A 46 7.91 -4.92 0.18
C CYS A 46 8.60 -3.72 -0.49
N MET A 47 9.54 -3.04 0.18
CA MET A 47 10.30 -1.93 -0.38
C MET A 47 11.68 -2.34 -0.91
N LYS A 48 12.08 -3.60 -0.69
CA LYS A 48 13.36 -4.15 -1.15
C LYS A 48 13.34 -4.40 -2.66
N PRO A 49 14.50 -4.44 -3.35
CA PRO A 49 14.54 -4.83 -4.75
C PRO A 49 14.12 -6.29 -4.91
N PHE A 50 13.35 -6.58 -5.96
CA PHE A 50 12.93 -7.92 -6.32
C PHE A 50 13.42 -8.27 -7.73
N LYS A 51 14.07 -9.42 -7.87
CA LYS A 51 14.29 -10.01 -9.20
C LYS A 51 12.93 -10.28 -9.86
N ASP A 52 12.76 -9.79 -11.09
CA ASP A 52 11.51 -9.82 -11.86
C ASP A 52 10.31 -9.24 -11.10
N GLY A 53 10.52 -8.16 -10.34
CA GLY A 53 9.50 -7.55 -9.47
C GLY A 53 8.17 -7.31 -10.19
N ASP A 54 8.20 -6.69 -11.38
CA ASP A 54 7.00 -6.38 -12.17
C ASP A 54 6.13 -7.62 -12.40
N ARG A 55 6.75 -8.71 -12.89
CA ARG A 55 6.08 -9.98 -13.16
C ARG A 55 5.54 -10.61 -11.87
N ARG A 56 6.33 -10.60 -10.79
CA ARG A 56 5.94 -11.23 -9.52
C ARG A 56 4.76 -10.53 -8.86
N PHE A 57 4.77 -9.19 -8.84
CA PHE A 57 3.64 -8.40 -8.34
C PHE A 57 2.41 -8.54 -9.24
N TYR A 58 2.59 -8.59 -10.57
CA TYR A 58 1.49 -8.84 -11.50
C TYR A 58 0.83 -10.21 -11.26
N ASP A 59 1.63 -11.28 -11.18
CA ASP A 59 1.13 -12.63 -10.94
C ASP A 59 0.40 -12.72 -9.59
N ALA A 60 0.92 -12.08 -8.54
CA ALA A 60 0.25 -11.99 -7.24
C ALA A 60 -1.07 -11.22 -7.34
N GLN A 61 -1.08 -10.05 -7.97
CA GLN A 61 -2.29 -9.26 -8.19
C GLN A 61 -3.38 -10.08 -8.87
N MET A 62 -3.04 -10.85 -9.90
CA MET A 62 -4.01 -11.67 -10.64
C MET A 62 -4.54 -12.84 -9.82
N ARG A 63 -3.71 -13.49 -8.98
CA ARG A 63 -4.20 -14.53 -8.05
C ARG A 63 -5.19 -13.99 -7.03
N HIS A 64 -4.93 -12.82 -6.44
CA HIS A 64 -5.89 -12.22 -5.52
C HIS A 64 -7.15 -11.72 -6.25
N THR A 65 -7.01 -11.20 -7.47
CA THR A 65 -8.16 -10.81 -8.32
C THR A 65 -9.06 -12.02 -8.60
N GLN A 66 -8.48 -13.16 -8.97
CA GLN A 66 -9.22 -14.40 -9.17
C GLN A 66 -9.94 -14.86 -7.90
N ALA A 67 -9.26 -14.79 -6.74
CA ALA A 67 -9.81 -15.24 -5.46
C ALA A 67 -10.99 -14.40 -4.95
N CYS A 68 -11.06 -13.10 -5.31
CA CYS A 68 -12.18 -12.21 -4.96
C CYS A 68 -13.04 -11.81 -6.15
N GLN A 69 -12.93 -12.50 -7.30
CA GLN A 69 -13.59 -12.09 -8.53
C GLN A 69 -15.11 -11.97 -8.38
N MET A 70 -15.71 -12.84 -7.58
CA MET A 70 -17.16 -12.87 -7.34
C MET A 70 -17.55 -12.22 -6.00
N ASP A 71 -16.66 -12.27 -5.00
CA ASP A 71 -16.92 -11.77 -3.65
C ASP A 71 -15.81 -10.78 -3.23
N PRO A 72 -16.12 -9.46 -3.17
CA PRO A 72 -15.14 -8.46 -2.76
C PRO A 72 -14.74 -8.58 -1.27
N LEU A 73 -15.49 -9.33 -0.47
CA LEU A 73 -15.22 -9.61 0.94
C LEU A 73 -14.49 -10.94 1.15
N ALA A 74 -14.07 -11.63 0.08
CA ALA A 74 -13.27 -12.84 0.20
C ALA A 74 -11.97 -12.56 0.96
N ILE A 75 -11.74 -13.31 2.03
CA ILE A 75 -10.54 -13.21 2.87
C ILE A 75 -9.51 -14.29 2.52
N ASP A 76 -8.24 -13.97 2.75
CA ASP A 76 -7.13 -14.89 2.60
C ASP A 76 -7.03 -15.83 3.80
N GLN A 77 -7.50 -17.06 3.61
CA GLN A 77 -7.51 -18.08 4.67
C GLN A 77 -6.10 -18.48 5.11
N GLU A 78 -5.11 -18.45 4.21
CA GLU A 78 -3.72 -18.78 4.58
C GLU A 78 -3.20 -17.78 5.61
N ILE A 79 -3.47 -16.49 5.40
CA ILE A 79 -3.04 -15.44 6.32
C ILE A 79 -3.78 -15.53 7.65
N LYS A 80 -5.10 -15.75 7.60
CA LYS A 80 -5.91 -15.90 8.81
C LYS A 80 -5.45 -17.08 9.66
N GLU A 81 -5.22 -18.24 9.05
CA GLU A 81 -4.82 -19.46 9.76
C GLU A 81 -3.41 -19.37 10.34
N LYS A 82 -2.46 -18.78 9.60
CA LYS A 82 -1.05 -18.73 10.04
C LYS A 82 -0.72 -17.56 10.96
N TYR A 83 -1.39 -16.42 10.79
CA TYR A 83 -1.04 -15.17 11.46
C TYR A 83 -2.18 -14.58 12.29
N GLY A 84 -3.39 -15.15 12.23
CA GLY A 84 -4.54 -14.68 13.00
C GLY A 84 -5.11 -13.34 12.53
N VAL A 85 -4.75 -12.88 11.33
CA VAL A 85 -5.17 -11.60 10.76
C VAL A 85 -6.10 -11.84 9.57
N GLU A 86 -7.25 -11.18 9.55
CA GLU A 86 -8.14 -11.21 8.39
C GLU A 86 -7.69 -10.19 7.35
N VAL A 87 -7.37 -10.67 6.16
CA VAL A 87 -6.94 -9.83 5.05
C VAL A 87 -7.84 -10.10 3.85
N TYR A 88 -8.47 -9.05 3.32
CA TYR A 88 -9.27 -9.15 2.11
C TYR A 88 -8.38 -9.31 0.88
N HIS A 89 -8.72 -10.23 -0.01
CA HIS A 89 -8.04 -10.40 -1.30
C HIS A 89 -8.10 -9.11 -2.14
N SER A 90 -9.21 -8.37 -2.10
CA SER A 90 -9.38 -7.09 -2.79
C SER A 90 -8.37 -6.02 -2.32
N ALA A 91 -8.07 -5.97 -1.01
CA ALA A 91 -7.02 -5.11 -0.48
C ALA A 91 -5.62 -5.53 -0.96
N GLN A 92 -5.36 -6.84 -1.05
CA GLN A 92 -4.11 -7.36 -1.62
C GLN A 92 -3.96 -7.04 -3.12
N VAL A 93 -5.06 -6.97 -3.88
CA VAL A 93 -5.02 -6.48 -5.28
C VAL A 93 -4.53 -5.04 -5.34
N ALA A 94 -5.13 -4.14 -4.55
CA ALA A 94 -4.72 -2.74 -4.49
C ALA A 94 -3.25 -2.60 -4.04
N TRP A 95 -2.86 -3.38 -3.04
CA TRP A 95 -1.49 -3.43 -2.54
C TRP A 95 -0.48 -3.81 -3.63
N ASN A 96 -0.72 -4.91 -4.36
CA ASN A 96 0.18 -5.34 -5.42
C ASN A 96 0.26 -4.31 -6.57
N ALA A 97 -0.86 -3.69 -6.95
CA ALA A 97 -0.88 -2.64 -7.96
C ALA A 97 -0.05 -1.41 -7.54
N LEU A 98 -0.17 -0.98 -6.29
CA LEU A 98 0.58 0.15 -5.74
C LEU A 98 2.08 -0.14 -5.65
N PHE A 99 2.48 -1.33 -5.17
CA PHE A 99 3.90 -1.69 -5.08
C PHE A 99 4.53 -1.91 -6.46
N ARG A 100 3.77 -2.41 -7.43
CA ARG A 100 4.21 -2.46 -8.83
C ARG A 100 4.52 -1.06 -9.38
N LEU A 101 3.63 -0.08 -9.13
CA LEU A 101 3.87 1.32 -9.49
C LEU A 101 5.08 1.90 -8.74
N TYR A 102 5.20 1.64 -7.44
CA TYR A 102 6.32 2.09 -6.62
C TYR A 102 7.67 1.63 -7.18
N HIS A 103 7.82 0.35 -7.49
CA HIS A 103 9.04 -0.21 -8.06
C HIS A 103 9.33 0.37 -9.45
N ALA A 104 8.31 0.51 -10.30
CA ALA A 104 8.48 1.15 -11.61
C ALA A 104 8.98 2.60 -11.50
N LEU A 105 8.45 3.38 -10.56
CA LEU A 105 8.89 4.76 -10.31
C LEU A 105 10.32 4.82 -9.76
N LYS A 106 10.72 3.87 -8.90
CA LYS A 106 12.11 3.78 -8.42
C LYS A 106 13.08 3.40 -9.53
N ALA A 107 12.71 2.41 -10.34
CA ALA A 107 13.51 2.00 -11.50
C ALA A 107 13.70 3.15 -12.49
N GLN A 108 12.66 3.96 -12.74
CA GLN A 108 12.74 5.15 -13.60
C GLN A 108 13.73 6.19 -13.08
N LYS A 109 13.86 6.34 -11.76
CA LYS A 109 14.80 7.26 -11.11
C LYS A 109 16.23 6.73 -11.01
N GLY A 110 16.49 5.48 -11.45
CA GLY A 110 17.80 4.83 -11.31
C GLY A 110 18.11 4.36 -9.88
N GLU A 111 17.09 4.27 -9.03
CA GLU A 111 17.24 3.87 -7.62
C GLU A 111 17.25 2.33 -7.44
N GLU A 112 17.06 1.56 -8.51
CA GLU A 112 17.14 0.09 -8.51
C GLU A 112 18.39 -0.39 -9.25
N HIS A 113 19.38 -0.90 -8.52
CA HIS A 113 20.53 -1.62 -9.07
C HIS A 113 20.21 -3.12 -9.09
N GLY A 114 19.57 -3.61 -10.16
CA GLY A 114 19.29 -5.04 -10.31
C GLY A 114 18.48 -5.38 -11.55
N ASN A 115 19.20 -5.66 -12.64
CA ASN A 115 18.81 -6.26 -13.92
C ASN A 115 17.30 -6.42 -14.20
N ARG A 116 16.83 -5.65 -15.20
CA ARG A 116 15.76 -6.11 -16.10
C ARG A 116 16.22 -7.33 -16.89
#